data_AF-A0A8J6TAH3-F1
#
_entry.id   AF-A0A8J6TAH3-F1
#
_cell.length_a   1.000
_cell.length_b   1.000
_cell.length_c   1.000
_cell.angle_alpha   90.00
_cell.angle_beta   90.00
_cell.angle_gamma   90.00
#
_symmetry.space_group_name_H-M   'P 1'
#
loop_
_entity.id
_entity.type
_entity.pdbx_description
1 polymer ?
#
loop_
_entity_poly.entity_id
_entity_poly.type
_entity_poly.pdbx_seq_one_letter_code
_entity_poly.pdbx_strand_id
1 'polypeptide(L)'
;MSTVFPGFAGVVVQWFRSLLLETFHTSWTLIRITLPIIFIVKILTELGLINIITRLLDPLMSLVGLPGSMGLVWATALFTNIYAGMIVFAGLAASLEITAAQATIISSMMLFAHSLPVELAITRKAGVGIGFIAFLRMAAAMIYGMILYHACEFFGLWQQDAVVMFRPLPEESGWLPWLIGQGENLRFIRKKVERL
;
A
#
# COMPACT_ATOMS: atom_id res chain seq x y z
N MET A 1 -23.91 21.71 -48.18
CA MET A 1 -23.13 22.80 -47.55
C MET A 1 -22.14 22.14 -46.59
N SER A 2 -20.85 22.40 -46.76
CA SER A 2 -19.69 21.58 -46.43
C SER A 2 -19.61 21.06 -44.98
N THR A 3 -19.62 19.73 -44.82
CA THR A 3 -19.08 19.05 -43.63
C THR A 3 -17.57 19.24 -43.63
N VAL A 4 -17.10 20.24 -42.88
CA VAL A 4 -15.67 20.46 -42.64
C VAL A 4 -15.18 19.29 -41.79
N PHE A 5 -14.57 18.29 -42.43
CA PHE A 5 -13.83 17.26 -41.71
C PHE A 5 -12.76 17.96 -40.88
N PRO A 6 -12.73 17.81 -39.55
CA PRO A 6 -11.62 18.33 -38.77
C PRO A 6 -10.34 17.72 -39.33
N GLY A 7 -9.38 18.57 -39.71
CA GLY A 7 -8.08 18.09 -40.17
C GLY A 7 -7.47 17.15 -39.13
N PHE A 8 -6.61 16.22 -39.56
CA PHE A 8 -5.96 15.23 -38.68
C PHE A 8 -5.41 15.85 -37.38
N ALA A 9 -4.84 17.06 -37.45
CA ALA A 9 -4.38 17.82 -36.29
C ALA A 9 -5.51 18.19 -35.29
N GLY A 10 -6.70 18.55 -35.76
CA GLY A 10 -7.86 18.85 -34.91
C GLY A 10 -8.39 17.62 -34.19
N VAL A 11 -8.39 16.46 -34.86
CA VAL A 11 -8.75 15.17 -34.24
C VAL A 11 -7.73 14.80 -33.15
N VAL A 12 -6.44 14.97 -33.40
CA VAL A 12 -5.38 14.69 -32.43
C VAL A 12 -5.47 15.61 -31.20
N VAL A 13 -5.69 16.91 -31.40
CA VAL A 13 -5.85 17.88 -30.30
C VAL A 13 -7.09 17.57 -29.46
N GLN A 14 -8.21 17.22 -30.10
CA GLN A 14 -9.44 16.88 -29.39
C GLN A 14 -9.29 15.57 -28.60
N TRP A 15 -8.64 14.56 -29.18
CA TRP A 15 -8.30 13.31 -28.52
C TRP A 15 -7.41 13.53 -27.29
N PHE A 16 -6.34 14.32 -27.42
CA PHE A 16 -5.45 14.64 -26.30
C PHE A 16 -6.17 15.40 -25.18
N ARG A 17 -7.02 16.38 -25.54
CA ARG A 17 -7.83 17.13 -24.57
C ARG A 17 -8.82 16.23 -23.83
N SER A 18 -9.48 15.28 -24.52
CA SER A 18 -10.36 14.32 -23.86
C SER A 18 -9.61 13.43 -22.86
N LEU A 19 -8.42 12.92 -23.23
CA LEU A 19 -7.59 12.11 -22.34
C LEU A 19 -7.19 12.87 -21.07
N LEU A 20 -6.74 14.13 -21.21
CA LEU A 20 -6.38 14.96 -20.07
C LEU A 20 -7.57 15.22 -19.14
N LEU A 21 -8.76 15.52 -19.70
CA LEU A 21 -9.96 15.77 -18.91
C LEU A 21 -10.44 14.51 -18.19
N GLU A 22 -10.43 13.35 -18.85
CA GLU A 22 -10.78 12.07 -18.24
C GLU A 22 -9.81 11.66 -17.14
N THR A 23 -8.50 11.84 -17.38
CA THR A 23 -7.44 11.58 -16.39
C THR A 23 -7.60 12.48 -15.18
N PHE A 24 -7.87 13.77 -15.40
CA PHE A 24 -8.07 14.73 -14.32
C PHE A 24 -9.33 14.40 -13.51
N HIS A 25 -10.44 14.09 -14.18
CA HIS A 25 -11.69 13.72 -13.52
C HIS A 25 -11.53 12.46 -12.66
N THR A 26 -10.84 11.44 -13.19
CA THR A 26 -10.56 10.18 -12.48
C THR A 26 -9.63 10.41 -11.29
N SER A 27 -8.53 11.13 -11.49
CA SER A 27 -7.56 11.46 -10.43
C SER A 27 -8.20 12.28 -9.31
N TRP A 28 -9.03 13.25 -9.67
CA TRP A 28 -9.77 14.06 -8.70
C TRP A 28 -10.74 13.21 -7.86
N THR A 29 -11.42 12.27 -8.51
CA THR A 29 -12.31 11.31 -7.83
C THR A 29 -11.52 10.47 -6.82
N LEU A 30 -10.38 9.93 -7.21
CA LEU A 30 -9.51 9.15 -6.33
C LEU A 30 -9.02 9.96 -5.13
N ILE A 31 -8.51 11.18 -5.35
CA ILE A 31 -8.03 12.05 -4.25
C ILE A 31 -9.14 12.32 -3.24
N ARG A 32 -10.37 12.60 -3.72
CA ARG A 32 -11.53 12.88 -2.85
C ARG A 32 -11.92 11.69 -1.98
N ILE A 33 -11.64 10.46 -2.42
CA ILE A 33 -11.93 9.23 -1.68
C ILE A 33 -10.76 8.88 -0.74
N THR A 34 -9.54 8.97 -1.25
CA THR A 34 -8.33 8.56 -0.52
C THR A 34 -8.04 9.46 0.67
N LEU A 35 -8.19 10.78 0.53
CA LEU A 35 -7.94 11.72 1.62
C LEU A 35 -8.73 11.42 2.91
N PRO A 36 -10.09 11.36 2.90
CA PRO A 36 -10.84 11.10 4.12
C PRO A 36 -10.49 9.74 4.73
N ILE A 37 -10.20 8.73 3.92
CA ILE A 37 -9.81 7.41 4.41
C ILE A 37 -8.45 7.46 5.11
N ILE A 38 -7.47 8.16 4.54
CA ILE A 38 -6.16 8.35 5.18
C ILE A 38 -6.30 9.02 6.56
N PHE A 39 -7.18 10.03 6.69
CA PHE A 39 -7.48 10.65 7.98
C PHE A 39 -8.12 9.66 8.97
N ILE A 40 -9.13 8.91 8.54
CA ILE A 40 -9.78 7.90 9.38
C ILE A 40 -8.76 6.86 9.85
N VAL A 41 -7.96 6.32 8.92
CA VAL A 41 -6.92 5.35 9.24
C VAL A 41 -5.92 5.94 10.23
N LYS A 42 -5.46 7.19 10.06
CA LYS A 42 -4.57 7.84 11.02
C LYS A 42 -5.19 7.90 12.42
N ILE A 43 -6.47 8.27 12.54
CA ILE A 43 -7.17 8.27 13.83
C ILE A 43 -7.21 6.86 14.42
N LEU A 44 -7.57 5.84 13.63
CA LEU A 44 -7.61 4.45 14.09
C LEU A 44 -6.23 3.94 14.56
N THR A 45 -5.17 4.38 13.88
CA THR A 45 -3.78 4.09 14.27
C THR A 45 -3.45 4.70 15.63
N GLU A 46 -3.76 5.99 15.84
CA GLU A 46 -3.51 6.68 17.12
C GLU A 46 -4.35 6.10 18.27
N LEU A 47 -5.54 5.57 17.98
CA LEU A 47 -6.37 4.86 18.96
C LEU A 47 -5.83 3.46 19.33
N GLY A 48 -4.72 3.03 18.73
CA GLY A 48 -4.12 1.72 18.99
C GLY A 48 -4.91 0.55 18.40
N LEU A 49 -5.83 0.80 17.46
CA LEU A 49 -6.65 -0.26 16.86
C LEU A 49 -5.79 -1.27 16.07
N ILE A 50 -4.67 -0.81 15.52
CA ILE A 50 -3.69 -1.68 14.85
C ILE A 50 -3.22 -2.79 15.80
N ASN A 51 -3.00 -2.51 17.08
CA ASN A 51 -2.53 -3.52 18.03
C ASN A 51 -3.53 -4.66 18.25
N ILE A 52 -4.84 -4.35 18.17
CA ILE A 52 -5.88 -5.39 18.26
C ILE A 52 -5.81 -6.30 17.03
N ILE A 53 -5.61 -5.70 15.85
CA ILE A 53 -5.51 -6.44 14.59
C ILE A 53 -4.22 -7.26 14.55
N THR A 54 -3.11 -6.73 15.05
CA THR A 54 -1.85 -7.49 15.19
C THR A 54 -2.09 -8.82 15.90
N ARG A 55 -2.78 -8.80 17.06
CA ARG A 55 -3.10 -10.02 17.82
C ARG A 55 -3.96 -11.02 17.04
N LEU A 56 -4.83 -10.52 16.15
CA LEU A 56 -5.63 -11.37 15.27
C LEU A 56 -4.80 -11.96 14.13
N LEU A 57 -3.76 -11.26 13.68
CA LEU A 57 -2.83 -11.71 12.64
C LEU A 57 -1.74 -12.63 13.18
N ASP A 58 -1.42 -12.61 14.48
CA ASP A 58 -0.44 -13.51 15.11
C ASP A 58 -0.56 -14.99 14.68
N PRO A 59 -1.75 -15.64 14.74
CA PRO A 59 -1.90 -17.03 14.29
C PRO A 59 -1.73 -17.19 12.78
N LEU A 60 -1.90 -16.13 11.99
CA LEU A 60 -1.65 -16.18 10.55
C LEU A 60 -0.16 -16.06 10.23
N MET A 61 0.60 -15.32 11.04
CA MET A 61 2.06 -15.21 10.89
C MET A 61 2.75 -16.55 11.15
N SER A 62 2.28 -17.31 12.15
CA SER A 62 2.85 -18.62 12.44
C SER A 62 2.64 -19.63 11.31
N LEU A 63 1.55 -19.51 10.54
CA LEU A 63 1.29 -20.37 9.36
C LEU A 63 2.31 -20.17 8.23
N VAL A 64 2.95 -19.01 8.18
CA VAL A 64 3.94 -18.66 7.15
C VAL A 64 5.36 -18.56 7.72
N GLY A 65 5.58 -19.14 8.91
CA GLY A 65 6.90 -19.17 9.56
C GLY A 65 7.43 -17.82 10.02
N LEU A 66 6.55 -16.83 10.20
CA LEU A 66 6.90 -15.49 10.67
C LEU A 66 6.65 -15.35 12.19
N PRO A 67 7.47 -14.56 12.90
CA PRO A 67 7.18 -14.23 14.28
C PRO A 67 5.93 -13.34 14.38
N GLY A 68 5.15 -13.49 15.46
CA GLY A 68 3.88 -12.76 15.65
C GLY A 68 4.03 -11.24 15.58
N SER A 69 5.20 -10.71 15.97
CA SER A 69 5.54 -9.29 15.81
C SER A 69 5.45 -8.78 14.36
N MET A 70 5.63 -9.63 13.35
CA MET A 70 5.42 -9.28 11.93
C MET A 70 3.95 -9.04 11.58
N GLY A 71 3.03 -9.50 12.44
CA GLY A 71 1.62 -9.13 12.36
C GLY A 71 1.43 -7.61 12.48
N LEU A 72 2.27 -6.92 13.26
CA LEU A 72 2.22 -5.45 13.37
C LEU A 72 2.68 -4.78 12.07
N VAL A 73 3.73 -5.32 11.44
CA VAL A 73 4.23 -4.85 10.14
C VAL A 73 3.13 -4.97 9.10
N TRP A 74 2.53 -6.15 8.98
CA TRP A 74 1.49 -6.39 7.98
C TRP A 74 0.21 -5.61 8.29
N ALA A 75 -0.25 -5.57 9.54
CA ALA A 75 -1.42 -4.77 9.94
C ALA A 75 -1.22 -3.29 9.60
N THR A 76 -0.04 -2.74 9.91
CA THR A 76 0.28 -1.35 9.57
C THR A 76 0.17 -1.14 8.07
N ALA A 77 0.83 -1.97 7.27
CA ALA A 77 0.79 -1.88 5.81
C ALA A 77 -0.63 -2.04 5.23
N LEU A 78 -1.40 -2.97 5.80
CA LEU A 78 -2.75 -3.32 5.37
C LEU A 78 -3.71 -2.16 5.55
N PHE A 79 -3.60 -1.41 6.65
CA PHE A 79 -4.47 -0.26 6.91
C PHE A 79 -3.97 1.03 6.28
N THR A 80 -2.65 1.23 6.25
CA THR A 80 -2.03 2.48 5.80
C THR A 80 -1.46 2.35 4.40
N ASN A 81 -0.17 2.01 4.27
CA ASN A 81 0.57 1.83 3.02
C ASN A 81 1.86 1.04 3.26
N ILE A 82 2.51 0.62 2.17
CA ILE A 82 3.76 -0.14 2.22
C ILE A 82 4.87 0.61 2.98
N TYR A 83 4.99 1.94 2.81
CA TYR A 83 6.05 2.73 3.42
C TYR A 83 5.97 2.73 4.96
N ALA A 84 4.78 2.92 5.52
CA ALA A 84 4.57 2.82 6.96
C ALA A 84 4.87 1.42 7.49
N GLY A 85 4.46 0.37 6.77
CA GLY A 85 4.83 -1.01 7.11
C GLY A 85 6.36 -1.21 7.09
N MET A 86 7.06 -0.67 6.09
CA MET A 86 8.53 -0.75 6.01
C MET A 86 9.24 -0.02 7.15
N ILE A 87 8.73 1.12 7.62
CA ILE A 87 9.28 1.82 8.80
C ILE A 87 9.17 0.93 10.03
N VAL A 88 7.99 0.36 10.28
CA VAL A 88 7.75 -0.54 11.41
C VAL A 88 8.63 -1.79 11.30
N PHE A 89 8.73 -2.36 10.10
CA PHE A 89 9.62 -3.49 9.82
C PHE A 89 11.07 -3.16 10.16
N ALA A 90 11.62 -2.04 9.68
CA ALA A 90 13.00 -1.67 9.96
C ALA A 90 13.27 -1.44 11.45
N GLY A 91 12.28 -0.93 12.20
CA GLY A 91 12.37 -0.80 13.67
C GLY A 91 12.39 -2.16 14.39
N LEU A 92 11.57 -3.12 13.94
CA LEU A 92 11.48 -4.45 14.55
C LEU A 92 12.63 -5.37 14.11
N ALA A 93 12.99 -5.36 12.83
CA ALA A 93 14.09 -6.16 12.28
C ALA A 93 15.45 -5.79 12.87
N ALA A 94 15.59 -4.59 13.44
CA ALA A 94 16.80 -4.22 14.19
C ALA A 94 16.91 -4.93 15.55
N SER A 95 15.80 -5.42 16.11
CA SER A 95 15.77 -6.13 17.41
C SER A 95 15.45 -7.62 17.28
N LEU A 96 14.95 -8.05 16.13
CA LEU A 96 14.63 -9.44 15.82
C LEU A 96 15.65 -10.00 14.83
N GLU A 97 16.28 -11.11 15.19
CA GLU A 97 17.10 -11.91 14.26
C GLU A 97 16.17 -12.61 13.25
N ILE A 98 15.76 -11.87 12.23
CA ILE A 98 14.92 -12.39 11.13
C ILE A 98 15.80 -12.82 9.96
N THR A 99 15.43 -13.92 9.31
CA THR A 99 16.14 -14.39 8.12
C THR A 99 15.75 -13.59 6.88
N ALA A 100 16.60 -13.60 5.86
CA ALA A 100 16.29 -12.99 4.57
C ALA A 100 15.05 -13.63 3.90
N ALA A 101 14.80 -14.92 4.15
CA ALA A 101 13.57 -15.60 3.74
C ALA A 101 12.33 -14.99 4.41
N GLN A 102 12.34 -14.80 5.74
CA GLN A 102 11.25 -14.18 6.47
C GLN A 102 10.99 -12.74 6.02
N ALA A 103 12.04 -11.95 5.83
CA ALA A 103 11.95 -10.60 5.28
C ALA A 103 11.30 -10.58 3.89
N THR A 104 11.60 -11.58 3.05
CA THR A 104 11.02 -11.72 1.70
C THR A 104 9.53 -12.11 1.76
N ILE A 105 9.16 -13.02 2.67
CA ILE A 105 7.77 -13.46 2.87
C ILE A 105 6.90 -12.27 3.29
N ILE A 106 7.29 -11.55 4.36
CA ILE A 106 6.50 -10.40 4.84
C ILE A 106 6.41 -9.29 3.80
N SER A 107 7.51 -9.00 3.09
CA SER A 107 7.52 -8.00 2.01
C SER A 107 6.58 -8.38 0.87
N SER A 108 6.55 -9.66 0.50
CA SER A 108 5.66 -10.17 -0.53
C SER A 108 4.19 -10.10 -0.11
N MET A 109 3.89 -10.44 1.15
CA MET A 109 2.54 -10.32 1.71
C MET A 109 2.04 -8.86 1.69
N MET A 110 2.91 -7.90 2.00
CA MET A 110 2.60 -6.47 1.90
C MET A 110 2.34 -6.02 0.45
N LEU A 111 3.07 -6.56 -0.53
CA LEU A 111 2.83 -6.27 -1.95
C LEU A 111 1.43 -6.68 -2.37
N PHE A 112 0.99 -7.89 -2.00
CA PHE A 112 -0.36 -8.38 -2.30
C PHE A 112 -1.46 -7.65 -1.53
N ALA A 113 -1.20 -7.29 -0.28
CA ALA A 113 -2.18 -6.69 0.59
C ALA A 113 -1.58 -5.51 1.39
N HIS A 114 -1.79 -4.32 0.85
CA HIS A 114 -1.56 -3.03 1.51
C HIS A 114 -2.73 -2.08 1.23
N SER A 115 -2.87 -1.04 2.06
CA SER A 115 -3.84 0.05 1.86
C SER A 115 -5.28 -0.42 1.60
N LEU A 116 -5.69 -1.53 2.23
CA LEU A 116 -6.96 -2.20 2.00
C LEU A 116 -8.17 -1.26 2.16
N PRO A 117 -8.26 -0.37 3.16
CA PRO A 117 -9.39 0.57 3.25
C PRO A 117 -9.54 1.47 2.03
N VAL A 118 -8.43 1.99 1.51
CA VAL A 118 -8.41 2.86 0.33
C VAL A 118 -8.84 2.07 -0.91
N GLU A 119 -8.26 0.88 -1.10
CA GLU A 119 -8.53 0.04 -2.25
C GLU A 119 -9.97 -0.46 -2.29
N LEU A 120 -10.54 -0.85 -1.15
CA LEU A 120 -11.93 -1.26 -1.07
C LEU A 120 -12.90 -0.09 -1.36
N ALA A 121 -12.55 1.13 -0.98
CA ALA A 121 -13.36 2.29 -1.32
C ALA A 121 -13.31 2.63 -2.81
N ILE A 122 -12.15 2.50 -3.45
CA ILE A 122 -11.99 2.67 -4.90
C ILE A 122 -12.76 1.57 -5.64
N THR A 123 -12.60 0.32 -5.21
CA THR A 123 -13.30 -0.86 -5.76
C THR A 123 -14.82 -0.69 -5.70
N ARG A 124 -15.34 -0.18 -4.57
CA ARG A 124 -16.77 0.11 -4.42
C ARG A 124 -17.26 1.12 -5.46
N LYS A 125 -16.46 2.15 -5.75
CA LYS A 125 -16.79 3.16 -6.78
C LYS A 125 -16.72 2.62 -8.20
N ALA A 126 -15.87 1.61 -8.44
CA ALA A 126 -15.82 0.88 -9.70
C ALA A 126 -16.97 -0.14 -9.87
N GLY A 127 -17.86 -0.30 -8.87
CA GLY A 127 -18.99 -1.22 -8.93
C GLY A 127 -18.64 -2.69 -8.67
N VAL A 128 -17.43 -2.98 -8.19
CA VAL A 128 -16.96 -4.34 -7.91
C VAL A 128 -17.26 -4.72 -6.45
N GLY A 129 -17.50 -6.02 -6.22
CA GLY A 129 -17.78 -6.55 -4.88
C GLY A 129 -16.60 -6.37 -3.91
N ILE A 130 -16.78 -5.54 -2.89
CA ILE A 130 -15.75 -5.23 -1.88
C ILE A 130 -15.28 -6.48 -1.13
N GLY A 131 -16.19 -7.39 -0.77
CA GLY A 131 -15.85 -8.61 -0.02
C GLY A 131 -14.98 -9.55 -0.84
N PHE A 132 -15.26 -9.66 -2.15
CA PHE A 132 -14.48 -10.48 -3.06
C PHE A 132 -13.05 -9.95 -3.21
N ILE A 133 -12.86 -8.65 -3.43
CA ILE A 133 -11.51 -8.06 -3.54
C ILE A 133 -10.75 -8.14 -2.22
N ALA A 134 -11.41 -7.87 -1.09
CA ALA A 134 -10.79 -8.01 0.22
C ALA A 134 -10.28 -9.44 0.44
N PHE A 135 -11.16 -10.43 0.20
CA PHE A 135 -10.83 -11.84 0.34
C PHE A 135 -9.71 -12.25 -0.62
N LEU A 136 -9.80 -11.89 -1.90
CA LEU A 136 -8.81 -12.26 -2.91
C LEU A 136 -7.42 -11.75 -2.54
N ARG A 137 -7.29 -10.50 -2.07
CA ARG A 137 -6.00 -9.93 -1.68
C ARG A 137 -5.43 -10.60 -0.43
N MET A 138 -6.26 -10.80 0.59
CA MET A 138 -5.84 -11.46 1.82
C MET A 138 -5.44 -12.92 1.58
N ALA A 139 -6.22 -13.64 0.78
CA ALA A 139 -5.95 -15.01 0.41
C ALA A 139 -4.69 -15.11 -0.47
N ALA A 140 -4.53 -14.23 -1.47
CA ALA A 140 -3.33 -14.21 -2.31
C ALA A 140 -2.07 -13.94 -1.49
N ALA A 141 -2.11 -12.96 -0.58
CA ALA A 141 -1.00 -12.69 0.34
C ALA A 141 -0.66 -13.92 1.19
N MET A 142 -1.66 -14.57 1.79
CA MET A 142 -1.44 -15.73 2.65
C MET A 142 -0.94 -16.96 1.90
N ILE A 143 -1.58 -17.30 0.78
CA ILE A 143 -1.20 -18.45 -0.05
C ILE A 143 0.21 -18.25 -0.60
N TYR A 144 0.51 -17.06 -1.12
CA TYR A 144 1.84 -16.77 -1.64
C TYR A 144 2.91 -16.81 -0.54
N GLY A 145 2.61 -16.24 0.64
CA GLY A 145 3.50 -16.31 1.80
C GLY A 145 3.76 -17.75 2.23
N MET A 146 2.74 -18.60 2.25
CA MET A 146 2.85 -20.02 2.60
C MET A 146 3.66 -20.81 1.57
N ILE A 147 3.45 -20.55 0.28
CA ILE A 147 4.25 -21.15 -0.80
C ILE A 147 5.72 -20.76 -0.64
N LEU A 148 6.01 -19.47 -0.42
CA LEU A 148 7.38 -19.01 -0.20
C LEU A 148 8.00 -19.63 1.05
N TYR A 149 7.27 -19.69 2.16
CA TYR A 149 7.74 -20.32 3.39
C TYR A 149 8.19 -21.76 3.13
N HIS A 150 7.33 -22.59 2.54
CA HIS A 150 7.67 -23.98 2.26
C HIS A 150 8.77 -24.13 1.21
N ALA A 151 8.82 -23.27 0.19
CA ALA A 151 9.88 -23.29 -0.81
C ALA A 151 11.25 -22.94 -0.17
N CYS A 152 11.31 -21.88 0.63
CA CYS A 152 12.55 -21.47 1.29
C CYS A 152 13.03 -22.51 2.30
N GLU A 153 12.13 -23.11 3.07
CA GLU A 153 12.47 -24.21 3.98
C GLU A 153 12.95 -25.46 3.23
N PHE A 154 12.24 -25.88 2.20
CA PHE A 154 12.57 -27.10 1.46
C PHE A 154 13.91 -27.02 0.73
N PHE A 155 14.21 -25.86 0.13
CA PHE A 155 15.45 -25.64 -0.61
C PHE A 155 16.57 -25.04 0.25
N GLY A 156 16.31 -24.71 1.53
CA GLY A 156 17.27 -24.03 2.41
C GLY A 156 17.67 -22.63 1.91
N LEU A 157 16.77 -21.94 1.21
CA LEU A 157 17.06 -20.63 0.60
C LEU A 157 16.99 -19.51 1.64
N TRP A 158 17.95 -18.59 1.57
CA TRP A 158 17.93 -17.31 2.30
C TRP A 158 17.77 -17.43 3.82
N GLN A 159 18.36 -18.48 4.42
CA GLN A 159 18.33 -18.72 5.86
C GLN A 159 19.34 -17.88 6.64
N GLN A 160 20.21 -17.14 5.95
CA GLN A 160 21.05 -16.14 6.60
C GLN A 160 20.25 -14.95 7.12
N ASP A 161 20.81 -14.24 8.09
CA ASP A 161 20.22 -13.04 8.67
C ASP A 161 19.94 -11.97 7.61
N ALA A 162 18.78 -11.32 7.73
CA ALA A 162 18.39 -10.24 6.84
C ALA A 162 19.26 -9.00 7.09
N VAL A 163 19.99 -8.56 6.06
CA VAL A 163 20.74 -7.31 6.11
C VAL A 163 19.79 -6.14 5.82
N VAL A 164 19.37 -5.42 6.86
CA VAL A 164 18.53 -4.23 6.73
C VAL A 164 19.40 -3.02 6.40
N MET A 165 19.50 -2.69 5.11
CA MET A 165 20.25 -1.49 4.66
C MET A 165 19.47 -0.19 4.86
N PHE A 166 18.14 -0.26 4.92
CA PHE A 166 17.28 0.90 5.08
C PHE A 166 17.17 1.30 6.56
N ARG A 167 17.65 2.49 6.89
CA ARG A 167 17.39 3.14 8.18
C ARG A 167 16.32 4.21 7.98
N PRO A 168 15.10 4.01 8.49
CA PRO A 168 14.10 5.07 8.43
C PRO A 168 14.60 6.26 9.25
N LEU A 169 14.46 7.46 8.68
CA LEU A 169 14.51 8.67 9.49
C LEU A 169 13.36 8.59 10.51
N PRO A 170 13.54 9.08 11.75
CA PRO A 170 12.45 9.11 12.72
C PRO A 170 11.22 9.77 12.07
N GLU A 171 10.11 9.04 11.99
CA GLU A 171 8.85 9.64 11.58
C GLU A 171 8.50 10.68 12.64
N GLU A 172 8.46 11.96 12.25
CA GLU A 172 8.15 13.02 13.20
C GLU A 172 6.74 12.81 13.76
N SER A 173 6.67 12.48 15.05
CA SER A 173 5.43 12.23 15.78
C SER A 173 4.59 13.50 15.84
N GLY A 174 3.33 13.42 15.42
CA GLY A 174 2.35 14.49 15.60
C GLY A 174 1.54 14.80 14.35
N TRP A 175 0.43 15.51 14.56
CA TRP A 175 -0.49 15.88 13.49
C TRP A 175 0.12 16.87 12.49
N LEU A 176 0.95 17.79 12.98
CA LEU A 176 1.49 18.88 12.16
C LEU A 176 2.56 18.40 11.17
N PRO A 177 3.60 17.64 11.58
CA PRO A 177 4.57 17.06 10.64
C PRO A 177 3.90 16.11 9.64
N TRP A 178 2.95 15.29 10.11
CA TRP A 178 2.17 14.40 9.25
C TRP A 178 1.34 15.17 8.21
N LEU A 179 0.62 16.22 8.60
CA LEU A 179 -0.16 17.06 7.69
C LEU A 179 0.73 17.75 6.65
N ILE A 180 1.89 18.26 7.06
CA ILE A 180 2.87 18.86 6.16
C ILE A 180 3.34 17.81 5.14
N GLY A 181 3.69 16.60 5.59
CA GLY A 181 4.08 15.50 4.70
C GLY A 181 2.98 15.11 3.71
N GLN A 182 1.70 15.06 4.12
CA GLN A 182 0.59 14.85 3.19
C GLN A 182 0.46 16.00 2.18
N GLY A 183 0.65 17.25 2.63
CA GLY A 183 0.61 18.44 1.80
C GLY A 183 1.74 18.47 0.75
N GLU A 184 2.95 18.10 1.13
CA GLU A 184 4.10 18.02 0.22
C GLU A 184 3.92 16.91 -0.82
N ASN A 185 3.42 15.74 -0.43
CA ASN A 185 3.12 14.65 -1.35
C ASN A 185 2.11 15.08 -2.43
N LEU A 186 1.03 15.75 -2.04
CA LEU A 186 0.05 16.29 -2.99
C LEU A 186 0.63 17.40 -3.86
N ARG A 187 1.46 18.28 -3.29
CA ARG A 187 2.12 19.36 -4.03
C ARG A 187 3.10 18.84 -5.07
N PHE A 188 3.81 17.76 -4.77
CA PHE A 188 4.72 17.10 -5.70
C PHE A 188 3.95 16.48 -6.89
N ILE A 189 2.82 15.83 -6.62
CA ILE A 189 1.93 15.31 -7.67
C ILE A 189 1.43 16.45 -8.55
N ARG A 190 0.94 17.55 -7.97
CA ARG A 190 0.48 18.73 -8.71
C ARG A 190 1.57 19.35 -9.59
N LYS A 191 2.77 19.59 -9.05
CA LYS A 191 3.91 20.17 -9.78
C LYS A 191 4.45 19.27 -10.90
N LYS A 192 4.25 17.96 -10.81
CA LYS A 192 4.64 16.99 -11.84
C LYS A 192 3.62 16.94 -12.96
N VAL A 193 2.33 17.10 -12.64
CA VAL A 193 1.24 17.21 -13.62
C VAL A 193 1.28 18.55 -14.37
N GLU A 194 1.57 19.67 -13.69
CA GLU A 194 1.73 21.00 -14.34
C GLU A 194 2.97 21.10 -15.26
N ARG A 195 3.86 20.11 -15.25
CA ARG A 195 5.08 20.05 -16.08
C ARG A 195 5.01 19.07 -17.26
N LEU A 196 3.86 18.41 -17.45
CA LEU A 196 3.55 17.56 -18.61
C LEU A 196 2.60 18.32 -19.54
#